data_AF-A0A9R1UAA5-F1
#
_entry.id   AF-A0A9R1UAA5-F1
#
_cell.length_a   1.000
_cell.length_b   1.000
_cell.length_c   1.000
_cell.angle_alpha   90.00
_cell.angle_beta   90.00
_cell.angle_gamma   90.00
#
_symmetry.space_group_name_H-M   'P 1'
#
loop_
_entity.id
_entity.type
_entity.pdbx_description
1 polymer ?
#
loop_
_entity_poly.entity_id
_entity_poly.type
_entity_poly.pdbx_seq_one_letter_code
_entity_poly.pdbx_strand_id
1 'polypeptide(L)'
;MTTGIDKEELRKRLTPLQWHVTQEKGTERPFTGAYNKCYEKGTYTCVVCGQELFSSDTKYDSGCGWPAFNEVLDQGRIKLTKDVSHGKQSVEIYYC
;
A
#
# COMPACT_ATOMS: atom_id res chain seq x y z
N MET A 1 1.88 20.43 0.83
CA MET A 1 3.34 20.56 0.61
C MET A 1 4.01 19.42 1.35
N THR A 2 4.20 18.26 0.72
CA THR A 2 4.98 17.17 1.31
C THR A 2 6.44 17.39 0.91
N THR A 3 7.23 17.84 1.88
CA THR A 3 8.69 17.89 1.87
C THR A 3 9.25 16.56 1.37
N GLY A 4 10.12 16.62 0.36
CA GLY A 4 10.75 15.45 -0.25
C GLY A 4 11.44 14.60 0.80
N ILE A 5 10.93 13.38 0.99
CA ILE A 5 11.54 12.41 1.89
C ILE A 5 12.83 11.93 1.22
N ASP A 6 13.93 12.04 1.95
CA ASP A 6 15.25 11.67 1.45
C ASP A 6 15.37 10.16 1.23
N LYS A 7 15.99 9.75 0.11
CA LYS A 7 16.13 8.34 -0.26
C LYS A 7 17.05 7.57 0.67
N GLU A 8 18.10 8.20 1.21
CA GLU A 8 19.00 7.56 2.16
C GLU A 8 18.29 7.30 3.48
N GLU A 9 17.47 8.25 3.94
CA GLU A 9 16.63 8.07 5.13
C GLU A 9 15.60 6.95 4.94
N LEU A 10 15.00 6.84 3.74
CA LEU A 10 14.11 5.71 3.43
C LEU A 10 14.84 4.37 3.41
N ARG A 11 16.07 4.29 2.88
CA ARG A 11 16.86 3.06 2.89
C ARG A 11 17.22 2.58 4.29
N LYS A 12 17.42 3.50 5.23
CA LYS A 12 17.71 3.16 6.64
C LYS A 12 16.46 2.68 7.38
N ARG A 13 15.29 3.23 7.05
CA ARG A 13 14.03 2.99 7.78
C ARG A 13 13.22 1.82 7.22
N LEU A 14 13.21 1.62 5.91
CA LEU A 14 12.41 0.59 5.26
C LEU A 14 13.14 -0.75 5.23
N THR A 15 12.38 -1.83 5.44
CA THR A 15 12.87 -3.18 5.14
C THR A 15 13.08 -3.34 3.62
N PRO A 16 13.89 -4.33 3.18
CA PRO A 16 14.08 -4.59 1.75
C PRO A 16 12.77 -4.80 0.99
N LEU A 17 11.80 -5.52 1.58
CA LEU A 17 10.49 -5.74 0.97
C LEU A 17 9.67 -4.45 0.87
N GLN A 18 9.64 -3.64 1.93
CA GLN A 18 8.94 -2.34 1.90
C GLN A 18 9.55 -1.39 0.87
N TRP A 19 10.88 -1.34 0.76
CA TRP A 19 11.57 -0.58 -0.27
C TRP A 19 11.16 -1.06 -1.67
N HIS A 20 11.26 -2.37 -1.91
CA HIS A 20 10.90 -2.97 -3.20
C HIS A 20 9.46 -2.62 -3.60
N VAL A 21 8.49 -2.78 -2.68
CA VAL A 21 7.08 -2.50 -2.97
C VAL A 21 6.82 -1.00 -3.15
N THR A 22 7.35 -0.14 -2.28
CA THR A 22 6.99 1.29 -2.28
C THR A 22 7.81 2.16 -3.24
N GLN A 23 9.06 1.80 -3.51
CA GLN A 23 9.99 2.63 -4.31
C GLN A 23 10.26 2.04 -5.69
N GLU A 24 10.17 0.72 -5.85
CA GLU A 24 10.49 0.00 -7.10
C GLU A 24 9.26 -0.58 -7.80
N LYS A 25 8.05 -0.28 -7.30
CA LYS A 25 6.77 -0.83 -7.78
C LYS A 25 6.74 -2.37 -7.77
N GLY A 26 7.47 -2.96 -6.84
CA GLY A 26 7.45 -4.39 -6.58
C GLY A 26 6.10 -4.86 -6.04
N THR A 27 5.83 -6.15 -6.17
CA THR A 27 4.66 -6.80 -5.55
C THR A 27 5.16 -7.86 -4.58
N GLU A 28 4.69 -7.82 -3.33
CA GLU A 28 5.01 -8.88 -2.37
C GLU A 28 4.43 -10.22 -2.82
N ARG A 29 4.98 -11.34 -2.33
CA ARG A 29 4.43 -12.66 -2.68
C ARG A 29 2.99 -12.79 -2.13
N PRO A 30 2.08 -13.41 -2.88
CA PRO A 30 0.72 -13.62 -2.40
C PRO A 30 0.73 -14.50 -1.14
N PHE A 31 -0.18 -14.21 -0.22
CA PHE A 31 -0.39 -14.92 1.06
C PHE A 31 0.74 -14.82 2.08
N THR A 32 1.80 -14.05 1.81
CA THR A 32 2.93 -13.90 2.75
C THR A 32 2.90 -12.61 3.55
N GLY A 33 2.16 -11.59 3.09
CA GLY A 33 2.09 -10.29 3.75
C GLY A 33 1.41 -10.37 5.12
N ALA A 34 2.00 -9.74 6.13
CA ALA A 34 1.48 -9.73 7.51
C ALA A 34 0.05 -9.18 7.61
N TYR A 35 -0.31 -8.26 6.71
CA TYR A 35 -1.63 -7.62 6.72
C TYR A 35 -2.69 -8.35 5.87
N ASN A 36 -2.33 -9.39 5.12
CA ASN A 36 -3.29 -10.11 4.26
C ASN A 36 -4.45 -10.68 5.09
N LYS A 37 -4.14 -11.45 6.13
CA LYS A 37 -5.13 -12.06 7.06
C LYS A 37 -5.22 -11.37 8.42
N CYS A 38 -4.76 -10.12 8.51
CA CYS A 38 -4.98 -9.29 9.70
C CYS A 38 -6.36 -8.62 9.63
N TYR A 39 -7.16 -8.72 10.68
CA TYR A 39 -8.50 -8.11 10.78
C TYR A 39 -8.68 -7.35 12.11
N GLU A 40 -7.57 -6.97 12.74
CA GLU A 40 -7.59 -6.14 13.93
C GLU A 40 -8.13 -4.75 13.60
N LYS A 41 -8.81 -4.14 14.56
CA LYS A 41 -9.38 -2.79 14.39
C LYS A 41 -8.27 -1.75 14.44
N GLY A 42 -8.27 -0.86 13.45
CA GLY A 42 -7.32 0.23 13.33
C GLY A 42 -7.30 0.88 11.95
N THR A 43 -6.26 1.67 11.72
CA THR A 43 -6.04 2.44 10.49
C THR A 43 -4.75 1.99 9.80
N TYR A 44 -4.82 1.77 8.49
CA TYR A 44 -3.66 1.45 7.67
C TYR A 44 -3.01 2.76 7.21
N THR A 45 -1.77 2.98 7.63
CA THR A 45 -0.98 4.18 7.32
C THR A 45 0.11 3.87 6.31
N CYS A 46 0.44 4.85 5.47
CA CYS A 46 1.56 4.78 4.54
C CYS A 46 2.86 4.58 5.31
N VAL A 47 3.60 3.50 5.03
CA VAL A 47 4.90 3.26 5.68
C VAL A 47 5.94 4.33 5.33
N VAL A 48 5.78 5.02 4.19
CA VAL A 48 6.69 6.08 3.72
C VAL A 48 6.41 7.41 4.42
N CYS A 49 5.20 7.95 4.36
CA CYS A 49 4.91 9.30 4.88
C CYS A 49 4.03 9.34 6.14
N GLY A 50 3.56 8.19 6.63
CA GLY A 50 2.70 8.10 7.82
C GLY A 50 1.23 8.48 7.57
N GLN A 51 0.87 8.89 6.36
CA GLN A 51 -0.50 9.30 6.03
C GLN A 51 -1.49 8.13 6.17
N GLU A 52 -2.67 8.39 6.73
CA GLU A 52 -3.75 7.41 6.84
C GLU A 52 -4.41 7.15 5.48
N LEU A 53 -4.62 5.87 5.14
CA LEU A 53 -5.04 5.42 3.81
C LEU A 53 -6.35 4.64 3.84
N PHE A 54 -6.47 3.65 4.73
CA PHE A 54 -7.64 2.77 4.81
C PHE A 54 -8.06 2.53 6.25
N SER A 55 -9.35 2.31 6.47
CA SER A 55 -9.87 1.78 7.73
C SER A 55 -9.88 0.25 7.69
N SER A 56 -9.60 -0.38 8.82
CA SER A 56 -9.91 -1.81 9.02
C SER A 56 -11.40 -2.15 8.82
N ASP A 57 -12.32 -1.19 8.93
CA ASP A 57 -13.76 -1.40 8.70
C ASP A 57 -14.09 -1.69 7.23
N THR A 58 -13.26 -1.21 6.31
CA THR A 58 -13.43 -1.37 4.86
C THR A 58 -12.62 -2.55 4.33
N LYS A 59 -11.85 -3.22 5.22
CA LYS A 59 -11.06 -4.39 4.89
C LYS A 59 -11.93 -5.63 4.75
N TYR A 60 -11.68 -6.44 3.74
CA TYR A 60 -12.37 -7.70 3.51
C TYR A 60 -11.43 -8.81 3.04
N ASP A 61 -11.91 -10.06 3.05
CA ASP A 61 -11.19 -11.19 2.47
C ASP A 61 -11.58 -11.37 1.00
N SER A 62 -10.69 -10.98 0.09
CA SER A 62 -10.90 -11.18 -1.34
C SER A 62 -10.44 -12.57 -1.82
N GLY A 63 -9.67 -13.30 -1.00
CA GLY A 63 -8.96 -14.51 -1.42
C GLY A 63 -7.83 -14.27 -2.42
N CYS A 64 -7.49 -13.02 -2.77
CA CYS A 64 -6.51 -12.74 -3.83
C CYS A 64 -5.05 -12.90 -3.40
N GLY A 65 -4.78 -12.94 -2.09
CA GLY A 65 -3.44 -13.09 -1.52
C GLY A 65 -2.82 -11.81 -0.97
N TRP A 66 -3.49 -10.66 -1.11
CA TRP A 66 -3.05 -9.37 -0.58
C TRP A 66 -4.18 -8.68 0.19
N PRO A 67 -3.87 -7.70 1.07
CA PRO A 67 -4.88 -6.89 1.75
C PRO A 67 -5.82 -6.22 0.73
N ALA A 68 -7.12 -6.35 0.96
CA ALA A 68 -8.14 -5.78 0.09
C ALA A 68 -9.08 -4.87 0.90
N PHE A 69 -9.39 -3.71 0.32
CA PHE A 69 -10.25 -2.69 0.89
C PHE A 69 -11.24 -2.21 -0.16
N ASN A 70 -12.49 -1.97 0.21
CA ASN A 70 -13.51 -1.46 -0.72
C ASN A 70 -13.57 0.09 -0.74
N GLU A 71 -13.01 0.75 0.27
CA GLU A 71 -13.02 2.21 0.39
C GLU A 71 -11.70 2.73 0.96
N VAL A 72 -11.31 3.91 0.48
CA VAL A 72 -10.19 4.73 0.98
C VAL A 72 -10.71 5.78 1.96
N LEU A 73 -9.90 6.18 2.94
CA LEU A 73 -10.30 7.21 3.90
C LEU A 73 -10.45 8.60 3.26
N ASP A 74 -9.64 8.90 2.25
CA ASP A 74 -9.66 10.18 1.55
C ASP A 74 -9.12 9.99 0.12
N GLN A 75 -9.93 10.32 -0.88
CA GLN A 75 -9.55 10.20 -2.29
C GLN A 75 -8.43 11.18 -2.68
N GLY A 76 -8.27 12.30 -1.97
CA GLY A 76 -7.17 13.24 -2.19
C GLY A 76 -5.81 12.70 -1.75
N ARG A 77 -5.80 11.61 -0.97
CA ARG A 77 -4.60 10.98 -0.39
C ARG A 77 -4.02 9.85 -1.22
N ILE A 78 -4.77 9.41 -2.24
CA ILE A 78 -4.44 8.24 -3.05
C ILE A 78 -4.54 8.62 -4.52
N LYS A 79 -3.47 8.33 -5.27
CA LYS A 79 -3.50 8.42 -6.73
C LYS A 79 -3.79 7.04 -7.29
N LEU A 80 -4.97 6.91 -7.91
CA LEU A 80 -5.36 5.71 -8.65
C LEU A 80 -4.80 5.82 -10.07
N THR A 81 -3.89 4.93 -10.43
CA THR A 81 -3.43 4.79 -11.81
C THR A 81 -3.93 3.46 -12.35
N LYS A 82 -4.52 3.48 -13.54
CA LYS A 82 -4.85 2.24 -14.25
C LYS A 82 -3.56 1.66 -14.79
N ASP A 83 -3.20 0.48 -14.33
CA ASP A 83 -2.15 -0.31 -14.93
C ASP A 83 -2.78 -1.34 -15.88
N VAL A 84 -2.24 -1.41 -17.10
CA VAL A 84 -2.60 -2.39 -18.15
C VAL A 84 -1.44 -3.35 -18.44
N SER A 85 -0.36 -3.27 -17.66
CA SER A 85 0.73 -4.22 -17.69
C SER A 85 0.21 -5.62 -17.37
N HIS A 86 0.75 -6.63 -18.05
CA HIS A 86 0.42 -8.05 -17.85
C HIS A 86 -1.05 -8.45 -18.12
N GLY A 87 -1.85 -7.64 -18.83
CA GLY A 87 -3.20 -8.01 -19.29
C GLY A 87 -4.26 -8.12 -18.19
N LYS A 88 -3.94 -7.71 -16.95
CA LYS A 88 -4.89 -7.59 -15.83
C LYS A 88 -5.08 -6.11 -15.52
N GLN A 89 -6.33 -5.67 -15.40
CA GLN A 89 -6.63 -4.34 -14.90
C GLN A 89 -6.37 -4.31 -13.39
N SER A 90 -5.23 -3.75 -12.98
CA SER A 90 -4.95 -3.43 -11.58
C SER A 90 -5.07 -1.92 -11.37
N VAL A 91 -5.68 -1.54 -10.26
CA VAL A 91 -5.61 -0.17 -9.77
C VAL A 91 -4.38 -0.09 -8.89
N GLU A 92 -3.33 0.53 -9.41
CA GLU A 92 -2.12 0.75 -8.64
C GLU A 92 -2.35 1.96 -7.74
N ILE A 93 -2.24 1.72 -6.44
CA ILE A 93 -2.39 2.75 -5.41
C ILE A 93 -1.00 3.27 -5.10
N TYR A 94 -0.68 4.45 -5.63
CA TYR A 94 0.55 5.14 -5.29
C TYR A 94 0.35 5.92 -4.00
N TYR A 95 1.25 5.70 -3.05
CA TYR A 95 1.35 6.50 -1.84
C TYR A 95 2.61 7.35 -1.95
N CYS A 96 2.43 8.67 -1.83
CA CYS A 96 3.44 9.74 -1.82
C CYS A 96 4.73 9.47 -2.61
#